data_AF-A0A183SJD9-F1
#
_entry.id   AF-A0A183SJD9-F1
#
_cell.length_a   1.000
_cell.length_b   1.000
_cell.length_c   1.000
_cell.angle_alpha   90.00
_cell.angle_beta   90.00
_cell.angle_gamma   90.00
#
_symmetry.space_group_name_H-M   'P 1'
#
loop_
_entity.id
_entity.type
_entity.pdbx_description
1 polymer ?
#
loop_
_entity_poly.entity_id
_entity_poly.type
_entity_poly.pdbx_seq_one_letter_code
_entity_poly.pdbx_strand_id
1 'polypeptide(L)'
;MFLEDLSGSRFTRLPFGVKTAPVIFQQAMDTMLTGTEGADAYLDDIIFTGSNPDELLQRLETVLSQIQVNGFRLRLGKCNF
;
A
#
# COMPACT_ATOMS: atom_id res chain seq x y z
N MET A 1 25.57 0.25 2.77
CA MET A 1 26.08 1.63 2.63
C MET A 1 26.71 1.72 1.25
N PHE A 2 25.89 1.99 0.24
CA PHE A 2 26.35 2.31 -1.11
C PHE A 2 25.34 3.31 -1.63
N LEU A 3 25.72 4.58 -1.66
CA LEU A 3 25.29 5.58 -2.63
C LEU A 3 26.30 6.74 -2.48
N GLU A 4 27.38 6.63 -3.25
CA GLU A 4 27.96 7.84 -3.82
C GLU A 4 27.05 8.21 -5.00
N ASP A 5 26.39 9.37 -4.90
CA ASP A 5 26.12 10.16 -6.08
C ASP A 5 26.20 11.65 -5.70
N LEU A 6 27.33 12.26 -6.08
CA LEU A 6 27.60 13.69 -5.97
C LEU A 6 27.15 14.36 -7.28
N SER A 7 25.87 14.74 -7.40
CA SER A 7 25.43 15.89 -8.19
C SER A 7 23.98 16.31 -7.87
N GLY A 8 23.83 17.39 -7.09
CA GLY A 8 22.76 18.40 -7.19
C GLY A 8 21.26 18.04 -7.31
N SER A 9 20.77 16.82 -7.06
CA SER A 9 19.33 16.52 -7.08
C SER A 9 18.94 15.47 -6.05
N ARG A 10 17.90 15.77 -5.25
CA ARG A 10 17.35 14.88 -4.22
C ARG A 10 16.06 14.24 -4.71
N PHE A 11 15.91 12.94 -4.47
CA PHE A 11 14.65 12.25 -4.73
C PHE A 11 13.55 12.78 -3.79
N THR A 12 12.38 13.11 -4.33
CA THR A 12 11.18 13.50 -3.58
C THR A 12 10.24 12.33 -3.31
N ARG A 13 10.60 11.14 -3.79
CA ARG A 13 9.92 9.87 -3.57
C ARG A 13 10.95 8.80 -3.23
N LEU A 14 10.51 7.75 -2.56
CA LEU A 14 11.33 6.60 -2.23
C LEU A 14 11.86 5.95 -3.54
N PRO A 15 13.18 5.96 -3.80
CA PRO A 15 13.71 5.41 -5.04
C PRO A 15 13.76 3.88 -5.00
N PHE A 16 13.68 3.27 -6.17
CA PHE A 16 13.85 1.82 -6.33
C PHE A 16 15.27 1.39 -5.94
N GLY A 17 15.42 0.14 -5.51
CA GLY A 17 16.72 -0.44 -5.15
C GLY A 17 17.22 -0.09 -3.74
N VAL A 18 16.49 0.74 -2.99
CA VAL A 18 16.80 1.00 -1.58
C VAL A 18 16.33 -0.16 -0.72
N LYS A 19 17.25 -0.77 0.03
CA LYS A 19 16.98 -1.97 0.86
C LYS A 19 15.86 -1.77 1.89
N THR A 20 15.71 -0.55 2.42
CA THR A 20 14.69 -0.22 3.42
C THR A 20 13.34 0.15 2.80
N ALA A 21 13.26 0.32 1.47
CA ALA A 21 12.05 0.77 0.82
C ALA A 21 10.82 -0.13 1.08
N PRO A 22 10.94 -1.48 1.04
CA PRO A 22 9.79 -2.36 1.33
C PRO A 22 9.22 -2.18 2.74
N VAL A 23 10.08 -2.00 3.75
CA VAL A 23 9.65 -1.83 5.14
C VAL A 23 8.93 -0.49 5.33
N ILE A 24 9.45 0.58 4.71
CA ILE A 24 8.82 1.91 4.76
C ILE A 24 7.45 1.86 4.07
N PHE A 25 7.35 1.16 2.93
CA PHE A 25 6.09 1.02 2.21
C PHE A 25 5.06 0.20 3.01
N GLN A 26 5.49 -0.92 3.61
CA GLN A 26 4.65 -1.73 4.49
C GLN A 26 4.07 -0.90 5.64
N GLN A 27 4.90 -0.12 6.34
CA GLN A 27 4.45 0.76 7.43
C GLN A 27 3.38 1.77 6.97
N ALA A 28 3.53 2.31 5.75
CA ALA A 28 2.54 3.22 5.19
C ALA A 28 1.21 2.51 4.87
N MET A 29 1.27 1.29 4.35
CA MET A 29 0.08 0.46 4.08
C MET A 29 -0.63 0.04 5.37
N ASP A 30 0.10 -0.40 6.40
CA ASP A 30 -0.45 -0.76 7.71
C ASP A 30 -1.14 0.45 8.37
N THR A 31 -0.53 1.64 8.24
CA THR A 31 -1.13 2.88 8.73
C THR A 31 -2.42 3.22 7.98
N MET A 32 -2.44 3.05 6.65
CA MET A 32 -3.64 3.28 5.83
C MET A 32 -4.78 2.32 6.19
N LEU A 33 -4.47 1.07 6.50
CA LEU A 33 -5.46 0.04 6.86
C LEU A 33 -5.88 0.06 8.34
N THR A 34 -5.31 0.96 9.16
CA THR A 34 -5.63 1.03 10.58
C THR A 34 -7.14 1.19 10.81
N GLY A 35 -7.72 0.28 11.60
CA GLY A 35 -9.16 0.25 11.90
C GLY A 35 -10.03 -0.45 10.86
N THR A 36 -9.45 -1.04 9.80
CA THR A 36 -10.19 -1.86 8.83
C THR A 36 -10.01 -3.34 9.15
N GLU A 37 -10.89 -3.90 9.97
CA GLU A 37 -10.85 -5.33 10.28
C GLU A 37 -11.02 -6.18 9.02
N GLY A 38 -10.30 -7.30 8.93
CA GLY A 38 -10.37 -8.24 7.81
C GLY A 38 -9.72 -7.77 6.52
N ALA A 39 -8.95 -6.68 6.55
CA ALA A 39 -8.04 -6.27 5.48
C ALA A 39 -6.61 -6.21 6.00
N ASP A 40 -5.68 -6.87 5.32
CA ASP A 40 -4.25 -6.87 5.64
C ASP A 40 -3.42 -6.50 4.41
N ALA A 41 -2.29 -5.84 4.64
CA ALA A 41 -1.33 -5.52 3.59
C ALA A 41 -0.12 -6.45 3.65
N TYR A 42 0.34 -6.90 2.48
CA TYR A 42 1.63 -7.54 2.32
C TYR A 42 2.36 -6.90 1.14
N LEU A 43 3.37 -6.08 1.46
CA LEU A 43 4.08 -5.26 0.49
C LEU A 43 3.12 -4.40 -0.36
N ASP A 44 3.00 -4.71 -1.64
CA ASP A 44 2.19 -3.97 -2.61
C ASP A 44 0.75 -4.50 -2.74
N ASP A 45 0.44 -5.62 -2.06
CA ASP A 45 -0.86 -6.29 -2.15
C ASP A 45 -1.70 -6.05 -0.89
N ILE A 46 -3.01 -5.90 -1.09
CA ILE A 46 -4.01 -5.85 -0.01
C ILE A 46 -4.89 -7.08 -0.14
N ILE A 47 -5.04 -7.81 0.96
CA ILE A 47 -5.80 -9.04 1.03
C ILE A 47 -7.03 -8.79 1.89
N PHE A 48 -8.18 -9.20 1.39
CA PHE A 48 -9.45 -9.12 2.10
C PHE A 48 -9.88 -10.51 2.53
N THR A 49 -10.38 -10.61 3.76
CA THR A 49 -11.03 -11.82 4.29
C THR A 49 -12.45 -11.47 4.68
N GLY A 50 -13.32 -12.46 4.80
CA GLY A 50 -14.71 -12.28 5.18
C GLY A 50 -15.47 -13.60 5.18
N SER A 51 -16.55 -13.67 5.95
CA SER A 51 -17.38 -14.88 6.04
C SER A 51 -18.47 -14.94 4.97
N ASN A 52 -18.75 -13.81 4.31
CA ASN A 52 -19.73 -13.72 3.23
C ASN A 52 -19.36 -12.59 2.24
N PRO A 53 -19.96 -12.57 1.03
CA PRO A 53 -19.66 -11.56 0.01
C PRO A 53 -20.02 -10.12 0.39
N ASP A 54 -21.10 -9.90 1.15
CA ASP A 54 -21.53 -8.55 1.52
C ASP A 54 -20.52 -7.88 2.47
N GLU A 55 -20.00 -8.64 3.43
CA GLU A 55 -18.92 -8.22 4.33
C GLU A 55 -17.64 -7.89 3.56
N LEU A 56 -17.30 -8.71 2.56
CA LEU A 56 -16.14 -8.48 1.70
C LEU A 56 -16.29 -7.20 0.88
N LEU A 57 -17.49 -6.97 0.32
CA LEU A 57 -17.81 -5.78 -0.46
C LEU A 57 -17.74 -4.50 0.39
N GLN A 58 -18.29 -4.53 1.61
CA GLN A 58 -18.22 -3.41 2.55
C GLN A 58 -16.77 -3.06 2.92
N ARG A 59 -15.93 -4.07 3.15
CA ARG A 59 -14.49 -3.88 3.40
C ARG A 59 -13.78 -3.30 2.19
N LEU A 60 -14.08 -3.83 1.00
CA LEU A 60 -13.51 -3.34 -0.25
C LEU A 60 -13.84 -1.86 -0.46
N GLU A 61 -15.10 -1.44 -0.30
CA GLU A 61 -15.50 -0.04 -0.41
C GLU A 61 -14.76 0.87 0.59
N THR A 62 -14.63 0.40 1.83
CA THR A 62 -13.90 1.12 2.88
C THR A 62 -12.43 1.31 2.51
N VAL A 63 -11.75 0.25 2.06
CA VAL A 63 -10.34 0.32 1.67
C VAL A 63 -10.14 1.15 0.41
N LEU A 64 -11.01 1.04 -0.60
CA LEU A 64 -10.94 1.89 -1.80
C LEU A 64 -11.04 3.37 -1.45
N SER A 65 -11.90 3.73 -0.50
CA SER A 65 -12.00 5.10 0.03
C SER A 65 -10.69 5.53 0.72
N GLN A 66 -10.12 4.68 1.57
CA GLN A 66 -8.84 4.97 2.25
C GLN A 66 -7.68 5.15 1.25
N ILE A 67 -7.58 4.28 0.25
CA ILE A 67 -6.59 4.38 -0.84
C ILE A 67 -6.69 5.75 -1.51
N GLN A 68 -7.90 6.20 -1.84
CA GLN A 68 -8.13 7.48 -2.49
C GLN A 68 -7.73 8.66 -1.60
N VAL A 69 -8.16 8.68 -0.33
CA VAL A 69 -7.88 9.75 0.62
C VAL A 69 -6.38 9.87 0.91
N ASN A 70 -5.68 8.75 1.01
CA ASN A 70 -4.23 8.71 1.28
C ASN A 70 -3.38 8.86 0.01
N GLY A 71 -4.00 8.97 -1.18
CA GLY A 71 -3.32 9.22 -2.45
C GLY A 71 -2.58 8.01 -3.05
N PHE A 72 -2.89 6.80 -2.56
CA PHE A 72 -2.41 5.56 -3.18
C PHE A 72 -3.12 5.32 -4.52
N ARG A 73 -2.51 4.50 -5.38
CA ARG A 73 -3.07 4.17 -6.70
C ARG A 73 -3.01 2.67 -6.94
N LEU A 74 -4.16 2.11 -7.30
CA LEU A 74 -4.27 0.72 -7.71
C LEU A 74 -3.92 0.55 -9.18
N ARG A 75 -3.32 -0.59 -9.50
CA ARG A 75 -3.14 -1.06 -10.88
C ARG A 75 -4.26 -2.04 -11.19
N LEU A 76 -5.41 -1.54 -11.67
CA LEU A 76 -6.63 -2.34 -11.86
C LEU A 76 -6.42 -3.65 -12.65
N GLY A 77 -5.59 -3.64 -13.69
CA GLY A 77 -5.27 -4.86 -14.46
C GLY A 77 -4.46 -5.93 -13.70
N LYS A 78 -4.05 -5.65 -12.47
CA LYS A 78 -3.38 -6.59 -11.56
C LYS A 78 -4.22 -6.92 -10.32
N CYS A 79 -5.37 -6.27 -10.14
CA CYS A 79 -6.26 -6.54 -9.01
C CYS A 79 -7.14 -7.77 -9.33
N ASN A 80 -7.43 -8.55 -8.29
CA ASN A 80 -8.40 -9.64 -8.34
C ASN A 80 -9.46 -9.35 -7.27
N PHE A 81 -10.72 -9.23 -7.70
CA PHE A 81 -11.86 -8.89 -6.85
C PHE A 81 -12.89 -10.01 -6.89
#